data_AF-A0A0D9PCD1-F1
#
_entry.id   AF-A0A0D9PCD1-F1
#
_cell.length_a   1.000
_cell.length_b   1.000
_cell.length_c   1.000
_cell.angle_alpha   90.00
_cell.angle_beta   90.00
_cell.angle_gamma   90.00
#
_symmetry.space_group_name_H-M   'P 1'
#
loop_
_entity.id
_entity.type
_entity.pdbx_description
1 polymer ?
#
loop_
_entity_poly.entity_id
_entity_poly.type
_entity_poly.pdbx_seq_one_letter_code
_entity_poly.pdbx_strand_id
1 'polypeptide(L)'
;MKPLRILIAPSGFKESLEPDEAAACIEKGIRRVLDNATSIVRRMPVHDGGEGFCNALVAAKGGEIRPITVLGPHKTPIPSHYGVIGEDRRTAALGARLLDDNDRELPTAAGGGSLIHLRSICLDGLHPRLLDSRSGGQAIEMEAVCNINNILCGSNGVARVYGPQKGATPAQVHVLSRAMDNLARAATPVLGYDMSSAPGGGASGGLGAGLLLLGARLRPRVAAIDEYFQLQQTLDSGWDIVFTAEGALDSQSTKGKMTGEVARKARAQGAYVIALVGTISTGANSVYEDGFSAFSSILDSPLSLDDAIQQTASLLTSAAERTMRVVQVGLSLRSRDGL
;
A
#
# COMPACT_ATOMS: atom_id res chain seq x y z
N MET A 1 -5.79 -22.34 32.07
CA MET A 1 -5.03 -21.18 31.56
C MET A 1 -5.95 -20.32 30.71
N LYS A 2 -5.78 -19.00 30.71
CA LYS A 2 -6.49 -18.11 29.78
C LYS A 2 -6.07 -18.49 28.35
N PRO A 3 -6.99 -18.57 27.37
CA PRO A 3 -6.63 -18.90 26.00
C PRO A 3 -5.71 -17.81 25.42
N LEU A 4 -4.73 -18.23 24.65
CA LEU A 4 -3.77 -17.34 23.98
C LEU A 4 -4.48 -16.54 22.89
N ARG A 5 -4.41 -15.22 22.96
CA ARG A 5 -5.05 -14.31 22.01
C ARG A 5 -4.06 -13.94 20.91
N ILE A 6 -4.35 -14.37 19.68
CA ILE A 6 -3.48 -14.19 18.52
C ILE A 6 -4.20 -13.33 17.47
N LEU A 7 -3.57 -12.23 17.06
CA LEU A 7 -3.97 -11.46 15.89
C LEU A 7 -3.09 -11.85 14.70
N ILE A 8 -3.70 -12.00 13.53
CA ILE A 8 -2.99 -12.24 12.28
C ILE A 8 -3.23 -11.04 11.36
N ALA A 9 -2.19 -10.23 11.17
CA ALA A 9 -2.23 -8.97 10.45
C ALA A 9 -1.13 -8.86 9.39
N PRO A 10 -1.14 -9.72 8.36
CA PRO A 10 -0.13 -9.71 7.31
C PRO A 10 -0.41 -8.61 6.28
N SER A 11 0.67 -8.16 5.64
CA SER A 11 0.59 -7.64 4.29
C SER A 11 0.73 -8.80 3.29
N GLY A 12 0.14 -8.66 2.12
CA GLY A 12 0.25 -9.67 1.06
C GLY A 12 1.70 -9.88 0.60
N PHE A 13 1.91 -10.97 -0.13
CA PHE A 13 3.15 -11.23 -0.85
C PHE A 13 2.95 -10.75 -2.28
N LYS A 14 3.66 -9.68 -2.67
CA LYS A 14 3.59 -9.11 -4.02
C LYS A 14 3.76 -10.22 -5.06
N GLU A 15 2.91 -10.20 -6.09
CA GLU A 15 2.93 -11.17 -7.20
C GLU A 15 2.65 -12.63 -6.77
N SER A 16 2.14 -12.87 -5.55
CA SER A 16 1.91 -14.21 -5.03
C SER A 16 0.60 -14.36 -4.25
N LEU A 17 0.48 -13.74 -3.06
CA LEU A 17 -0.68 -13.88 -2.18
C LEU A 17 -1.25 -12.53 -1.78
N GLU A 18 -2.57 -12.42 -1.86
CA GLU A 18 -3.29 -11.29 -1.28
C GLU A 18 -3.27 -11.35 0.26
N PRO A 19 -3.44 -10.21 0.97
CA PRO A 19 -3.43 -10.17 2.43
C PRO A 19 -4.38 -11.18 3.10
N ASP A 20 -5.58 -11.38 2.56
CA ASP A 20 -6.57 -12.35 3.06
C ASP A 20 -6.09 -13.80 2.97
N GLU A 21 -5.46 -14.15 1.86
CA GLU A 21 -4.92 -15.49 1.61
C GLU A 21 -3.73 -15.76 2.51
N ALA A 22 -2.84 -14.76 2.67
CA ALA A 22 -1.74 -14.83 3.61
C ALA A 22 -2.26 -15.04 5.04
N ALA A 23 -3.28 -14.29 5.46
CA ALA A 23 -3.87 -14.42 6.78
C ALA A 23 -4.49 -15.82 7.00
N ALA A 24 -5.16 -16.37 5.99
CA ALA A 24 -5.73 -17.71 6.03
C ALA A 24 -4.65 -18.80 6.13
N CYS A 25 -3.53 -18.66 5.40
CA CYS A 25 -2.40 -19.60 5.48
C CYS A 25 -1.76 -19.59 6.88
N ILE A 26 -1.56 -18.40 7.46
CA ILE A 26 -1.00 -18.26 8.81
C ILE A 26 -1.95 -18.87 9.85
N GLU A 27 -3.26 -18.58 9.76
CA GLU A 27 -4.25 -19.18 10.65
C GLU A 27 -4.21 -20.71 10.54
N LYS A 28 -4.20 -21.24 9.32
CA LYS A 28 -4.12 -22.68 9.07
C LYS A 28 -2.89 -23.31 9.73
N GLY A 29 -1.73 -22.66 9.66
CA GLY A 29 -0.50 -23.13 10.31
C GLY A 29 -0.59 -23.11 11.84
N ILE A 30 -1.11 -22.02 12.42
CA ILE A 30 -1.33 -21.89 13.87
C ILE A 30 -2.29 -22.97 14.37
N ARG A 31 -3.38 -23.23 13.62
CA ARG A 31 -4.41 -24.22 13.99
C ARG A 31 -3.94 -25.67 13.95
N ARG A 32 -2.79 -25.97 13.34
CA ARG A 32 -2.15 -27.29 13.44
C ARG A 32 -1.44 -27.50 14.79
N VAL A 33 -1.25 -26.44 15.56
CA VAL A 33 -0.54 -26.46 16.85
C VAL A 33 -1.48 -26.15 18.02
N LEU A 34 -2.39 -25.19 17.82
CA LEU A 34 -3.32 -24.71 18.84
C LEU A 34 -4.77 -24.89 18.39
N ASP A 35 -5.62 -25.38 19.28
CA ASP A 35 -7.05 -25.53 19.06
C ASP A 35 -7.85 -24.31 19.57
N ASN A 36 -9.18 -24.36 19.39
CA ASN A 36 -10.08 -23.31 19.88
C ASN A 36 -10.23 -23.28 21.41
N ALA A 37 -9.83 -24.34 22.12
CA ALA A 37 -9.86 -24.36 23.58
C ALA A 37 -8.67 -23.62 24.19
N THR A 38 -7.54 -23.62 23.49
CA THR A 38 -6.26 -23.04 23.93
C THR A 38 -5.94 -21.69 23.31
N SER A 39 -6.66 -21.28 22.25
CA SER A 39 -6.39 -20.03 21.55
C SER A 39 -7.63 -19.34 20.98
N ILE A 40 -7.58 -18.01 20.94
CA ILE A 40 -8.49 -17.13 20.20
C ILE A 40 -7.69 -16.51 19.06
N VAL A 41 -8.04 -16.83 17.82
CA VAL A 41 -7.36 -16.32 16.62
C VAL A 41 -8.28 -15.39 15.86
N ARG A 42 -7.79 -14.20 15.49
CA ARG A 42 -8.50 -13.25 14.62
C ARG A 42 -7.63 -12.84 13.45
N ARG A 43 -8.20 -12.82 12.24
CA ARG A 43 -7.56 -12.26 11.05
C ARG A 43 -7.92 -10.78 10.90
N MET A 44 -6.93 -9.98 10.52
CA MET A 44 -7.06 -8.58 10.13
C MET A 44 -6.06 -8.32 8.99
N PRO A 45 -6.35 -8.78 7.77
CA PRO A 45 -5.53 -8.52 6.59
C PRO A 45 -5.27 -7.02 6.43
N VAL A 46 -4.03 -6.65 6.11
CA VAL A 46 -3.65 -5.23 6.05
C VAL A 46 -3.30 -4.84 4.62
N HIS A 47 -4.12 -3.98 4.04
CA HIS A 47 -3.93 -3.44 2.69
C HIS A 47 -3.27 -2.07 2.78
N ASP A 48 -2.21 -1.84 2.01
CA ASP A 48 -1.39 -0.63 2.09
C ASP A 48 -1.73 0.41 1.00
N GLY A 49 -2.98 0.46 0.53
CA GLY A 49 -3.40 1.35 -0.56
C GLY A 49 -2.97 0.91 -1.97
N GLY A 50 -2.23 -0.20 -2.08
CA GLY A 50 -1.85 -0.82 -3.35
C GLY A 50 -2.92 -1.77 -3.90
N GLU A 51 -2.46 -2.90 -4.41
CA GLU A 51 -3.31 -3.96 -4.95
C GLU A 51 -4.27 -4.49 -3.87
N GLY A 52 -5.50 -4.84 -4.28
CA GLY A 52 -6.54 -5.33 -3.38
C GLY A 52 -7.20 -4.30 -2.45
N PHE A 53 -6.64 -3.09 -2.26
CA PHE A 53 -7.19 -2.09 -1.34
C PHE A 53 -8.65 -1.70 -1.65
N CYS A 54 -9.00 -1.55 -2.92
CA CYS A 54 -10.37 -1.25 -3.36
C CYS A 54 -11.34 -2.36 -2.91
N ASN A 55 -11.01 -3.62 -3.20
CA ASN A 55 -11.81 -4.78 -2.80
C ASN A 55 -11.97 -4.87 -1.28
N ALA A 56 -10.88 -4.66 -0.54
CA ALA A 56 -10.89 -4.70 0.92
C ALA A 56 -11.76 -3.60 1.52
N LEU A 57 -11.65 -2.37 1.01
CA LEU A 57 -12.43 -1.24 1.49
C LEU A 57 -13.93 -1.46 1.20
N VAL A 58 -14.26 -1.95 0.00
CA VAL A 58 -15.62 -2.29 -0.39
C VAL A 58 -16.20 -3.38 0.50
N ALA A 59 -15.45 -4.46 0.73
CA ALA A 59 -15.88 -5.55 1.61
C ALA A 59 -16.09 -5.07 3.05
N ALA A 60 -15.16 -4.27 3.59
CA ALA A 60 -15.22 -3.75 4.96
C ALA A 60 -16.40 -2.78 5.18
N LYS A 61 -16.88 -2.12 4.14
CA LYS A 61 -17.98 -1.14 4.21
C LYS A 61 -19.28 -1.63 3.59
N GLY A 62 -19.37 -2.89 3.16
CA GLY A 62 -20.58 -3.48 2.58
C GLY A 62 -20.98 -2.90 1.22
N GLY A 63 -20.01 -2.59 0.36
CA GLY A 63 -20.22 -2.04 -0.98
C GLY A 63 -20.28 -3.07 -2.11
N GLU A 64 -20.13 -2.59 -3.34
CA GLU A 64 -20.13 -3.39 -4.57
C GLU A 64 -18.90 -3.06 -5.45
N ILE A 65 -18.27 -4.11 -6.01
CA ILE A 65 -17.25 -3.96 -7.05
C ILE A 65 -17.91 -3.91 -8.41
N ARG A 66 -17.63 -2.84 -9.17
CA ARG A 66 -18.12 -2.65 -10.54
C ARG A 66 -17.00 -2.87 -11.55
N PRO A 67 -17.09 -3.91 -12.39
CA PRO A 67 -16.10 -4.14 -13.44
C PRO A 67 -16.25 -3.08 -14.55
N ILE A 68 -15.13 -2.73 -15.18
CA ILE A 68 -15.09 -1.80 -16.30
C ILE A 68 -13.88 -2.13 -17.19
N THR A 69 -13.97 -1.83 -18.48
CA THR A 69 -12.82 -1.89 -19.39
C THR A 69 -12.25 -0.49 -19.55
N VAL A 70 -10.94 -0.34 -19.35
CA VAL A 70 -10.22 0.94 -19.48
C VAL A 70 -9.05 0.79 -20.45
N LEU A 71 -8.49 1.93 -20.88
CA LEU A 71 -7.27 1.94 -21.67
C LEU A 71 -6.06 1.64 -20.77
N GLY A 72 -5.36 0.54 -21.03
CA GLY A 72 -4.16 0.14 -20.29
C GLY A 72 -2.92 0.95 -20.66
N PRO A 73 -1.80 0.74 -19.94
CA PRO A 73 -0.55 1.50 -20.13
C PRO A 73 0.07 1.35 -21.53
N HIS A 74 -0.26 0.26 -22.24
CA HIS A 74 0.17 0.00 -23.62
C HIS A 74 -0.89 0.38 -24.67
N LYS A 75 -1.90 1.16 -24.30
CA LYS A 75 -3.00 1.60 -25.18
C LYS A 75 -3.90 0.46 -25.67
N THR A 76 -3.87 -0.67 -24.99
CA THR A 76 -4.79 -1.78 -25.23
C THR A 76 -5.89 -1.75 -24.18
N PRO A 77 -7.15 -2.05 -24.53
CA PRO A 77 -8.21 -2.21 -23.54
C PRO A 77 -7.88 -3.34 -22.56
N ILE A 78 -7.98 -3.08 -21.27
CA ILE A 78 -7.76 -4.06 -20.20
C ILE A 78 -8.96 -4.10 -19.24
N PRO A 79 -9.30 -5.27 -18.68
CA PRO A 79 -10.24 -5.36 -17.57
C PRO A 79 -9.74 -4.58 -16.36
N SER A 80 -10.65 -3.88 -15.69
CA SER A 80 -10.40 -3.12 -14.48
C SER A 80 -11.69 -3.07 -13.64
N HIS A 81 -11.66 -2.35 -12.52
CA HIS A 81 -12.81 -2.22 -11.63
C HIS A 81 -12.72 -0.95 -10.79
N TYR A 82 -13.86 -0.53 -10.24
CA TYR A 82 -13.93 0.45 -9.16
C TYR A 82 -14.95 0.00 -8.10
N GLY A 83 -14.76 0.46 -6.87
CA GLY A 83 -15.65 0.17 -5.75
C GLY A 83 -16.70 1.26 -5.56
N VAL A 84 -17.90 0.87 -5.18
CA VAL A 84 -18.96 1.79 -4.74
C VAL A 84 -19.38 1.40 -3.33
N ILE A 85 -19.36 2.37 -2.42
CA ILE A 85 -19.72 2.23 -1.01
C ILE A 85 -20.74 3.32 -0.70
N GLY A 86 -21.77 3.00 0.09
CA GLY A 86 -22.86 3.92 0.39
C GLY A 86 -23.98 3.89 -0.68
N GLU A 87 -25.10 4.55 -0.38
CA GLU A 87 -26.34 4.45 -1.15
C GLU A 87 -26.37 5.32 -2.42
N ASP A 88 -25.47 6.29 -2.58
CA ASP A 88 -25.63 7.40 -3.53
C ASP A 88 -25.04 7.18 -4.94
N ARG A 89 -24.39 6.04 -5.20
CA ARG A 89 -24.17 5.40 -6.52
C ARG A 89 -23.81 6.30 -7.72
N ARG A 90 -22.94 7.32 -7.56
CA ARG A 90 -22.59 8.23 -8.67
C ARG A 90 -21.11 8.16 -9.06
N THR A 91 -20.84 7.62 -10.25
CA THR A 91 -19.50 7.61 -10.88
C THR A 91 -19.45 8.59 -12.05
N ALA A 92 -18.33 9.28 -12.25
CA ALA A 92 -18.08 10.14 -13.42
C ALA A 92 -16.71 9.83 -14.04
N ALA A 93 -16.60 9.93 -15.37
CA ALA A 93 -15.32 9.89 -16.10
C ALA A 93 -14.76 11.31 -16.26
N LEU A 94 -13.43 11.46 -16.19
CA LEU A 94 -12.74 12.74 -16.08
C LEU A 94 -11.74 12.95 -17.22
N GLY A 95 -11.54 14.20 -17.66
CA GLY A 95 -10.53 14.56 -18.65
C GLY A 95 -10.07 16.02 -18.50
N ALA A 96 -8.75 16.24 -18.37
CA ALA A 96 -8.10 17.54 -18.42
C ALA A 96 -7.20 17.62 -19.66
N ARG A 97 -6.99 18.83 -20.19
CA ARG A 97 -6.18 19.05 -21.41
C ARG A 97 -4.80 19.60 -21.04
N LEU A 98 -3.74 18.99 -21.57
CA LEU A 98 -2.36 19.39 -21.38
C LEU A 98 -1.83 20.02 -22.68
N LEU A 99 -1.27 21.23 -22.62
CA LEU A 99 -0.96 22.01 -23.82
C LEU A 99 0.55 22.28 -23.98
N ASP A 100 1.03 22.23 -25.23
CA ASP A 100 2.40 22.61 -25.60
C ASP A 100 2.58 24.12 -25.81
N ASP A 101 3.74 24.52 -26.34
CA ASP A 101 4.10 25.90 -26.63
C ASP A 101 3.33 26.52 -27.82
N ASN A 102 2.61 25.71 -28.59
CA ASN A 102 1.79 26.12 -29.73
C ASN A 102 0.29 25.96 -29.44
N ASP A 103 -0.11 25.85 -28.17
CA ASP A 103 -1.48 25.60 -27.69
C ASP A 103 -2.10 24.30 -28.24
N ARG A 104 -1.27 23.33 -28.64
CA ARG A 104 -1.73 22.03 -29.11
C ARG A 104 -1.79 21.06 -27.95
N GLU A 105 -2.79 20.18 -27.96
CA GLU A 105 -2.88 19.11 -26.97
C GLU A 105 -1.67 18.18 -27.09
N LEU A 106 -0.99 17.99 -25.96
CA LEU A 106 -0.02 16.92 -25.84
C LEU A 106 -0.76 15.59 -26.06
N PRO A 107 -0.21 14.67 -26.86
CA PRO A 107 -0.85 13.37 -27.07
C PRO A 107 -1.03 12.68 -25.72
N THR A 108 -2.27 12.44 -25.31
CA THR A 108 -2.69 11.84 -24.02
C THR A 108 -2.07 10.44 -23.78
N ALA A 109 -1.35 9.89 -24.77
CA ALA A 109 -0.81 8.55 -24.80
C ALA A 109 0.71 8.47 -25.09
N ALA A 110 1.50 9.55 -25.01
CA ALA A 110 2.95 9.50 -25.27
C ALA A 110 3.82 9.18 -24.02
N GLY A 111 3.20 9.00 -22.85
CA GLY A 111 3.90 8.75 -21.58
C GLY A 111 4.54 10.02 -20.99
N GLY A 112 5.21 9.89 -19.84
CA GLY A 112 5.71 11.04 -19.07
C GLY A 112 6.75 11.91 -19.78
N GLY A 113 7.39 11.40 -20.84
CA GLY A 113 8.37 12.17 -21.63
C GLY A 113 7.77 13.34 -22.39
N SER A 114 6.49 13.29 -22.77
CA SER A 114 5.84 14.39 -23.51
C SER A 114 5.71 15.67 -22.67
N LEU A 115 5.72 15.55 -21.35
CA LEU A 115 5.66 16.67 -20.42
C LEU A 115 6.91 17.58 -20.53
N ILE A 116 7.95 17.17 -21.25
CA ILE A 116 9.11 18.03 -21.54
C ILE A 116 8.74 19.28 -22.36
N HIS A 117 7.60 19.23 -23.07
CA HIS A 117 7.07 20.34 -23.85
C HIS A 117 5.86 21.02 -23.17
N LEU A 118 5.40 20.51 -22.01
CA LEU A 118 4.27 21.08 -21.28
C LEU A 118 4.56 22.52 -20.86
N ARG A 119 3.64 23.43 -21.21
CA ARG A 119 3.74 24.84 -20.86
C ARG A 119 2.61 25.32 -19.98
N SER A 120 1.38 24.91 -20.27
CA SER A 120 0.17 25.33 -19.59
C SER A 120 -0.82 24.18 -19.43
N ILE A 121 -1.74 24.33 -18.48
CA ILE A 121 -2.78 23.35 -18.19
C ILE A 121 -4.13 24.06 -18.34
N CYS A 122 -5.02 23.45 -19.12
CA CYS A 122 -6.37 23.95 -19.33
C CYS A 122 -7.36 22.99 -18.66
N LEU A 123 -8.15 23.53 -17.73
CA LEU A 123 -9.17 22.80 -17.00
C LEU A 123 -10.56 22.92 -17.64
N ASP A 124 -10.69 23.63 -18.77
CA ASP A 124 -11.95 23.78 -19.48
C ASP A 124 -12.47 22.42 -19.95
N GLY A 125 -13.78 22.20 -19.78
CA GLY A 125 -14.43 20.94 -20.11
C GLY A 125 -14.32 19.86 -19.03
N LEU A 126 -13.62 20.11 -17.91
CA LEU A 126 -13.75 19.26 -16.73
C LEU A 126 -15.17 19.32 -16.19
N HIS A 127 -15.64 18.18 -15.69
CA HIS A 127 -16.96 18.08 -15.09
C HIS A 127 -17.08 19.09 -13.92
N PRO A 128 -18.10 19.96 -13.89
CA PRO A 128 -18.20 21.03 -12.90
C PRO A 128 -17.99 20.56 -11.46
N ARG A 129 -18.61 19.43 -11.08
CA ARG A 129 -18.49 18.83 -9.73
C ARG A 129 -17.07 18.55 -9.22
N LEU A 130 -16.04 18.55 -10.09
CA LEU A 130 -14.64 18.46 -9.69
C LEU A 130 -14.01 19.82 -9.34
N LEU A 131 -14.44 20.87 -10.03
CA LEU A 131 -13.93 22.22 -9.88
C LEU A 131 -14.73 23.02 -8.84
N ASP A 132 -15.93 22.53 -8.52
CA ASP A 132 -16.98 23.31 -7.88
C ASP A 132 -16.94 23.34 -6.35
N SER A 133 -15.75 23.22 -5.76
CA SER A 133 -15.50 23.75 -4.41
C SER A 133 -15.65 25.29 -4.37
N ARG A 134 -15.83 25.95 -5.54
CA ARG A 134 -15.83 27.40 -5.72
C ARG A 134 -17.19 28.04 -6.14
N SER A 135 -18.22 27.29 -6.55
CA SER A 135 -19.50 27.88 -7.05
C SER A 135 -20.77 27.33 -6.38
N GLY A 136 -20.67 26.74 -5.19
CA GLY A 136 -21.83 26.51 -4.31
C GLY A 136 -22.72 25.30 -4.67
N GLY A 137 -22.30 24.46 -5.63
CA GLY A 137 -22.86 23.12 -5.85
C GLY A 137 -22.30 22.07 -4.88
N GLN A 138 -22.85 20.84 -4.92
CA GLN A 138 -22.33 19.71 -4.14
C GLN A 138 -21.04 19.17 -4.80
N ALA A 139 -19.91 19.77 -4.43
CA ALA A 139 -18.57 19.38 -4.87
C ALA A 139 -18.26 17.91 -4.50
N ILE A 140 -17.49 17.24 -5.34
CA ILE A 140 -16.95 15.91 -5.00
C ILE A 140 -15.69 16.12 -4.16
N GLU A 141 -15.70 15.57 -2.95
CA GLU A 141 -14.47 15.45 -2.18
C GLU A 141 -13.64 14.29 -2.73
N MET A 142 -12.40 14.60 -3.14
CA MET A 142 -11.46 13.60 -3.64
C MET A 142 -10.35 13.40 -2.62
N GLU A 143 -10.20 12.17 -2.14
CA GLU A 143 -9.05 11.76 -1.36
C GLU A 143 -8.25 10.71 -2.13
N ALA A 144 -6.92 10.86 -2.13
CA ALA A 144 -6.01 9.89 -2.71
C ALA A 144 -5.08 9.34 -1.64
N VAL A 145 -5.27 8.07 -1.30
CA VAL A 145 -4.43 7.35 -0.32
C VAL A 145 -3.11 6.98 -0.98
N CYS A 146 -2.00 7.56 -0.54
CA CYS A 146 -0.72 7.39 -1.21
C CYS A 146 0.49 7.45 -0.25
N ASN A 147 1.67 7.08 -0.77
CA ASN A 147 2.93 7.28 -0.06
C ASN A 147 3.32 8.76 -0.10
N ILE A 148 3.09 9.46 1.01
CA ILE A 148 3.35 10.89 1.15
C ILE A 148 4.83 11.27 1.11
N ASN A 149 5.75 10.31 1.27
CA ASN A 149 7.19 10.57 1.17
C ASN A 149 7.65 10.79 -0.29
N ASN A 150 6.82 10.41 -1.27
CA ASN A 150 7.17 10.54 -2.67
C ASN A 150 6.82 11.96 -3.16
N ILE A 151 7.85 12.73 -3.49
CA ILE A 151 7.72 14.09 -4.04
C ILE A 151 7.91 14.08 -5.57
N LEU A 152 7.40 15.11 -6.24
CA LEU A 152 7.39 15.18 -7.70
C LEU A 152 8.77 15.48 -8.28
N CYS A 153 9.45 16.48 -7.71
CA CYS A 153 10.65 17.11 -8.27
C CYS A 153 11.87 17.03 -7.33
N GLY A 154 13.01 17.52 -7.82
CA GLY A 154 14.26 17.61 -7.05
C GLY A 154 15.09 16.33 -7.05
N SER A 155 16.14 16.30 -6.22
CA SER A 155 17.06 15.16 -6.10
C SER A 155 16.36 13.88 -5.62
N ASN A 156 15.37 14.03 -4.76
CA ASN A 156 14.51 12.95 -4.25
C ASN A 156 13.19 12.81 -5.04
N GLY A 157 13.09 13.45 -6.20
CA GLY A 157 11.89 13.40 -7.05
C GLY A 157 11.63 12.00 -7.60
N VAL A 158 10.35 11.68 -7.81
CA VAL A 158 9.89 10.33 -8.20
C VAL A 158 10.62 9.77 -9.41
N ALA A 159 10.91 10.58 -10.43
CA ALA A 159 11.59 10.14 -11.63
C ALA A 159 13.00 9.60 -11.35
N ARG A 160 13.71 10.20 -10.38
CA ARG A 160 15.08 9.82 -10.01
C ARG A 160 15.09 8.61 -9.09
N VAL A 161 14.18 8.57 -8.13
CA VAL A 161 14.11 7.50 -7.12
C VAL A 161 13.55 6.19 -7.73
N TYR A 162 12.48 6.28 -8.51
CA TYR A 162 11.73 5.10 -8.97
C TYR A 162 11.86 4.83 -10.47
N GLY A 163 12.36 5.77 -11.27
CA GLY A 163 12.59 5.57 -12.70
C GLY A 163 13.49 4.36 -13.01
N PRO A 164 14.67 4.23 -12.38
CA PRO A 164 15.58 3.11 -12.65
C PRO A 164 14.97 1.73 -12.38
N GLN A 165 14.18 1.61 -11.31
CA GLN A 165 13.48 0.37 -10.96
C GLN A 165 12.41 -0.03 -11.99
N LYS A 166 11.91 0.95 -12.76
CA LYS A 166 10.97 0.75 -13.86
C LYS A 166 11.67 0.65 -15.23
N GLY A 167 12.99 0.46 -15.24
CA GLY A 167 13.79 0.27 -16.45
C GLY A 167 14.22 1.57 -17.15
N ALA A 168 14.06 2.74 -16.53
CA ALA A 168 14.53 3.99 -17.12
C ALA A 168 16.06 4.08 -17.05
N THR A 169 16.70 4.27 -18.21
CA THR A 169 18.14 4.57 -18.31
C THR A 169 18.46 5.92 -17.65
N PRO A 170 19.72 6.19 -17.26
CA PRO A 170 20.11 7.48 -16.69
C PRO A 170 19.71 8.70 -17.54
N ALA A 171 19.83 8.58 -18.88
CA ALA A 171 19.39 9.62 -19.80
C ALA A 171 17.86 9.82 -19.77
N GLN A 172 17.08 8.74 -19.75
CA GLN A 172 15.62 8.82 -19.62
C GLN A 172 15.21 9.40 -18.27
N VAL A 173 15.89 9.05 -17.18
CA VAL A 173 15.65 9.64 -15.85
C VAL A 173 15.85 11.16 -15.87
N HIS A 174 16.89 11.65 -16.56
CA HIS A 174 17.11 13.08 -16.71
C HIS A 174 15.95 13.77 -17.45
N VAL A 175 15.50 13.20 -18.57
CA VAL A 175 14.35 13.72 -19.33
C VAL A 175 13.08 13.70 -18.49
N LEU A 176 12.77 12.58 -17.83
CA LEU A 176 11.60 12.43 -16.98
C LEU A 176 11.60 13.40 -15.80
N SER A 177 12.75 13.60 -15.15
CA SER A 177 12.87 14.59 -14.07
C SER A 177 12.54 15.99 -14.56
N ARG A 178 13.07 16.40 -15.72
CA ARG A 178 12.75 17.72 -16.30
C ARG A 178 11.28 17.84 -16.70
N ALA A 179 10.69 16.76 -17.20
CA ALA A 179 9.26 16.68 -17.48
C ALA A 179 8.41 16.91 -16.22
N MET A 180 8.81 16.34 -15.08
CA MET A 180 8.14 16.58 -13.79
C MET A 180 8.30 18.03 -13.33
N ASP A 181 9.48 18.62 -13.51
CA ASP A 181 9.72 20.05 -13.21
C ASP A 181 8.85 20.97 -14.09
N ASN A 182 8.60 20.60 -15.34
CA ASN A 182 7.68 21.34 -16.21
C ASN A 182 6.24 21.24 -15.73
N LEU A 183 5.79 20.03 -15.33
CA LEU A 183 4.47 19.83 -14.78
C LEU A 183 4.23 20.70 -13.55
N ALA A 184 5.17 20.71 -12.59
CA ALA A 184 5.06 21.55 -11.41
C ALA A 184 4.95 23.04 -11.75
N ARG A 185 5.77 23.51 -12.68
CA ARG A 185 5.74 24.91 -13.15
C ARG A 185 4.44 25.27 -13.85
N ALA A 186 3.93 24.41 -14.74
CA ALA A 186 2.68 24.63 -15.46
C ALA A 186 1.45 24.54 -14.53
N ALA A 187 1.54 23.74 -13.46
CA ALA A 187 0.49 23.59 -12.46
C ALA A 187 0.41 24.76 -11.46
N THR A 188 1.51 25.47 -11.21
CA THR A 188 1.58 26.53 -10.20
C THR A 188 0.51 27.63 -10.39
N PRO A 189 0.27 28.18 -11.61
CA PRO A 189 -0.79 29.17 -11.82
C PRO A 189 -2.20 28.62 -11.58
N VAL A 190 -2.42 27.31 -11.79
CA VAL A 190 -3.72 26.64 -11.61
C VAL A 190 -3.99 26.37 -10.12
N LEU A 191 -2.98 25.89 -9.39
CA LEU A 191 -3.08 25.53 -7.98
C LEU A 191 -2.95 26.73 -7.04
N GLY A 192 -2.25 27.78 -7.46
CA GLY A 192 -1.88 28.91 -6.62
C GLY A 192 -0.70 28.65 -5.68
N TYR A 193 -0.04 27.49 -5.80
CA TYR A 193 1.17 27.14 -5.04
C TYR A 193 2.08 26.19 -5.83
N ASP A 194 3.35 26.10 -5.45
CA ASP A 194 4.33 25.18 -6.05
C ASP A 194 4.18 23.77 -5.44
N MET A 195 3.89 22.79 -6.28
CA MET A 195 3.69 21.40 -5.90
C MET A 195 4.96 20.52 -6.00
N SER A 196 6.10 21.08 -6.39
CA SER A 196 7.36 20.36 -6.65
C SER A 196 7.75 19.41 -5.51
N SER A 197 7.61 19.87 -4.27
CA SER A 197 7.90 19.13 -3.04
C SER A 197 6.66 18.73 -2.24
N ALA A 198 5.46 18.87 -2.82
CA ALA A 198 4.21 18.53 -2.13
C ALA A 198 4.23 17.05 -1.70
N PRO A 199 3.93 16.74 -0.42
CA PRO A 199 3.89 15.37 0.07
C PRO A 199 2.94 14.50 -0.76
N GLY A 200 3.45 13.39 -1.29
CA GLY A 200 2.70 12.47 -2.14
C GLY A 200 2.53 12.91 -3.59
N GLY A 201 3.01 14.11 -3.98
CA GLY A 201 2.92 14.59 -5.36
C GLY A 201 3.62 13.68 -6.37
N GLY A 202 4.67 12.97 -5.93
CA GLY A 202 5.38 11.97 -6.72
C GLY A 202 4.73 10.58 -6.72
N ALA A 203 3.62 10.35 -6.00
CA ALA A 203 3.00 9.04 -5.94
C ALA A 203 2.64 8.52 -7.34
N SER A 204 2.91 7.23 -7.57
CA SER A 204 2.65 6.53 -8.84
C SER A 204 3.21 7.22 -10.08
N GLY A 205 4.40 7.84 -9.98
CA GLY A 205 5.05 8.47 -11.13
C GLY A 205 4.53 9.87 -11.46
N GLY A 206 3.97 10.58 -10.47
CA GLY A 206 3.39 11.92 -10.67
C GLY A 206 1.87 11.93 -10.79
N LEU A 207 1.20 10.77 -10.65
CA LEU A 207 -0.27 10.74 -10.59
C LEU A 207 -0.80 11.52 -9.38
N GLY A 208 -0.08 11.50 -8.24
CA GLY A 208 -0.42 12.32 -7.09
C GLY A 208 -0.50 13.81 -7.45
N ALA A 209 0.42 14.29 -8.29
CA ALA A 209 0.38 15.65 -8.81
C ALA A 209 -0.83 15.90 -9.73
N GLY A 210 -1.15 14.96 -10.62
CA GLY A 210 -2.37 15.03 -11.43
C GLY A 210 -3.65 15.11 -10.58
N LEU A 211 -3.70 14.39 -9.45
CA LEU A 211 -4.84 14.42 -8.53
C LEU A 211 -4.92 15.73 -7.74
N LEU A 212 -3.78 16.29 -7.31
CA LEU A 212 -3.74 17.63 -6.70
C LEU A 212 -4.30 18.70 -7.64
N LEU A 213 -3.98 18.62 -8.95
CA LEU A 213 -4.54 19.50 -9.99
C LEU A 213 -6.07 19.43 -10.10
N LEU A 214 -6.66 18.28 -9.76
CA LEU A 214 -8.10 18.07 -9.72
C LEU A 214 -8.71 18.41 -8.35
N GLY A 215 -7.94 19.00 -7.43
CA GLY A 215 -8.41 19.40 -6.09
C GLY A 215 -8.41 18.26 -5.07
N ALA A 216 -7.80 17.11 -5.36
CA ALA A 216 -7.74 16.01 -4.42
C ALA A 216 -6.83 16.30 -3.22
N ARG A 217 -7.21 15.79 -2.05
CA ARG A 217 -6.35 15.75 -0.86
C ARG A 217 -5.53 14.46 -0.88
N LEU A 218 -4.21 14.59 -0.82
CA LEU A 218 -3.33 13.44 -0.70
C LEU A 218 -3.24 13.01 0.76
N ARG A 219 -3.59 11.76 1.04
CA ARG A 219 -3.73 11.23 2.40
C ARG A 219 -2.68 10.14 2.67
N PRO A 220 -1.97 10.18 3.81
CA PRO A 220 -1.06 9.10 4.20
C PRO A 220 -1.77 7.76 4.33
N ARG A 221 -1.14 6.70 3.83
CA ARG A 221 -1.67 5.32 3.88
C ARG A 221 -2.10 4.89 5.28
N VAL A 222 -1.24 5.10 6.27
CA VAL A 222 -1.49 4.72 7.67
C VAL A 222 -2.75 5.40 8.19
N ALA A 223 -2.88 6.71 7.98
CA ALA A 223 -4.02 7.48 8.45
C ALA A 223 -5.34 7.06 7.78
N ALA A 224 -5.30 6.64 6.51
CA ALA A 224 -6.47 6.11 5.83
C ALA A 224 -6.85 4.72 6.37
N ILE A 225 -5.88 3.86 6.61
CA ILE A 225 -6.13 2.48 7.06
C ILE A 225 -6.65 2.45 8.49
N ASP A 226 -6.10 3.28 9.37
CA ASP A 226 -6.59 3.42 10.75
C ASP A 226 -8.08 3.77 10.78
N GLU A 227 -8.53 4.68 9.92
CA GLU A 227 -9.93 5.09 9.84
C GLU A 227 -10.81 4.02 9.18
N TYR A 228 -10.39 3.49 8.03
CA TYR A 228 -11.25 2.63 7.23
C TYR A 228 -11.38 1.21 7.79
N PHE A 229 -10.29 0.68 8.36
CA PHE A 229 -10.20 -0.71 8.81
C PHE A 229 -10.15 -0.85 10.34
N GLN A 230 -10.30 0.25 11.09
CA GLN A 230 -10.32 0.24 12.55
C GLN A 230 -9.09 -0.47 13.15
N LEU A 231 -7.92 -0.25 12.55
CA LEU A 231 -6.67 -0.92 12.91
C LEU A 231 -6.33 -0.70 14.39
N GLN A 232 -6.37 0.55 14.86
CA GLN A 232 -6.11 0.89 16.25
C GLN A 232 -7.07 0.18 17.20
N GLN A 233 -8.38 0.27 16.95
CA GLN A 233 -9.41 -0.38 17.78
C GLN A 233 -9.23 -1.90 17.84
N THR A 234 -8.85 -2.53 16.73
CA THR A 234 -8.58 -3.97 16.71
C THR A 234 -7.35 -4.29 17.56
N LEU A 235 -6.27 -3.52 17.45
CA LEU A 235 -5.05 -3.74 18.24
C LEU A 235 -5.27 -3.49 19.75
N ASP A 236 -6.15 -2.57 20.12
CA ASP A 236 -6.50 -2.27 21.51
C ASP A 236 -7.31 -3.39 22.20
N SER A 237 -7.68 -4.44 21.46
CA SER A 237 -8.43 -5.60 21.99
C SER A 237 -7.58 -6.55 22.85
N GLY A 238 -6.33 -6.20 23.19
CA GLY A 238 -5.47 -6.95 24.11
C GLY A 238 -5.01 -8.30 23.55
N TRP A 239 -4.03 -8.28 22.64
CA TRP A 239 -3.45 -9.47 22.02
C TRP A 239 -2.16 -9.88 22.72
N ASP A 240 -1.95 -11.18 22.87
CA ASP A 240 -0.70 -11.71 23.42
C ASP A 240 0.38 -11.78 22.33
N ILE A 241 -0.01 -12.23 21.13
CA ILE A 241 0.87 -12.36 19.96
C ILE A 241 0.19 -11.76 18.72
N VAL A 242 0.97 -11.04 17.91
CA VAL A 242 0.58 -10.60 16.58
C VAL A 242 1.50 -11.24 15.55
N PHE A 243 0.93 -12.03 14.63
CA PHE A 243 1.62 -12.49 13.43
C PHE A 243 1.42 -11.49 12.30
N THR A 244 2.48 -11.12 11.61
CA THR A 244 2.43 -10.35 10.36
C THR A 244 3.28 -11.04 9.29
N ALA A 245 3.18 -10.58 8.05
CA ALA A 245 3.93 -11.14 6.94
C ALA A 245 4.15 -10.09 5.84
N GLU A 246 5.24 -10.24 5.09
CA GLU A 246 5.51 -9.49 3.86
C GLU A 246 6.50 -10.26 2.97
N GLY A 247 6.57 -9.88 1.70
CA GLY A 247 7.48 -10.52 0.74
C GLY A 247 8.96 -10.41 1.10
N ALA A 248 9.41 -9.26 1.61
CA ALA A 248 10.81 -9.06 1.98
C ALA A 248 10.95 -8.13 3.18
N LEU A 249 11.80 -8.54 4.13
CA LEU A 249 12.16 -7.76 5.31
C LEU A 249 13.54 -7.12 5.11
N ASP A 250 13.58 -5.79 5.14
CA ASP A 250 14.80 -5.00 4.98
C ASP A 250 14.84 -3.84 5.99
N SER A 251 15.93 -3.07 6.00
CA SER A 251 16.08 -1.87 6.85
C SER A 251 15.08 -0.73 6.57
N GLN A 252 14.30 -0.83 5.49
CA GLN A 252 13.22 0.09 5.14
C GLN A 252 11.84 -0.47 5.44
N SER A 253 11.69 -1.74 5.80
CA SER A 253 10.40 -2.35 6.12
C SER A 253 9.66 -1.63 7.24
N THR A 254 10.38 -0.94 8.12
CA THR A 254 9.78 -0.19 9.22
C THR A 254 9.48 1.26 8.87
N LYS A 255 10.01 1.75 7.74
CA LYS A 255 9.86 3.12 7.23
C LYS A 255 8.75 3.19 6.19
N GLY A 256 7.51 3.20 6.67
CA GLY A 256 6.33 3.50 5.85
C GLY A 256 5.69 2.30 5.14
N LYS A 257 6.02 1.07 5.55
CA LYS A 257 5.19 -0.12 5.25
C LYS A 257 4.23 -0.41 6.39
N MET A 258 3.15 -1.11 6.07
CA MET A 258 2.10 -1.43 7.02
C MET A 258 2.51 -2.45 8.08
N THR A 259 3.41 -3.39 7.74
CA THR A 259 3.95 -4.37 8.69
C THR A 259 4.66 -3.71 9.86
N GLY A 260 5.50 -2.70 9.58
CA GLY A 260 6.15 -1.89 10.61
C GLY A 260 5.17 -1.11 11.48
N GLU A 261 4.09 -0.57 10.90
CA GLU A 261 3.07 0.15 11.66
C GLU A 261 2.29 -0.78 12.60
N VAL A 262 1.88 -1.95 12.10
CA VAL A 262 1.27 -3.02 12.91
C VAL A 262 2.19 -3.39 14.06
N ALA A 263 3.49 -3.60 13.78
CA ALA A 263 4.46 -3.98 14.81
C ALA A 263 4.58 -2.92 15.91
N ARG A 264 4.76 -1.65 15.54
CA ARG A 264 4.89 -0.55 16.49
C ARG A 264 3.65 -0.39 17.37
N LYS A 265 2.45 -0.39 16.76
CA LYS A 265 1.17 -0.25 17.47
C LYS A 265 0.87 -1.46 18.36
N ALA A 266 1.08 -2.67 17.86
CA ALA A 266 0.89 -3.90 18.65
C ALA A 266 1.84 -3.96 19.85
N ARG A 267 3.12 -3.59 19.65
CA ARG A 267 4.11 -3.58 20.72
C ARG A 267 3.80 -2.55 21.81
N ALA A 268 3.27 -1.39 21.42
CA ALA A 268 2.80 -0.37 22.35
C ALA A 268 1.66 -0.87 23.26
N GLN A 269 0.86 -1.83 22.77
CA GLN A 269 -0.18 -2.53 23.56
C GLN A 269 0.36 -3.75 24.34
N GLY A 270 1.68 -3.99 24.32
CA GLY A 270 2.34 -5.08 25.04
C GLY A 270 2.37 -6.43 24.31
N ALA A 271 1.85 -6.52 23.08
CA ALA A 271 1.87 -7.76 22.32
C ALA A 271 3.29 -8.10 21.79
N TYR A 272 3.59 -9.38 21.67
CA TYR A 272 4.78 -9.85 20.94
C TYR A 272 4.48 -9.95 19.45
N VAL A 273 5.34 -9.39 18.60
CA VAL A 273 5.10 -9.33 17.16
C VAL A 273 6.07 -10.26 16.42
N ILE A 274 5.53 -11.14 15.59
CA ILE A 274 6.31 -12.13 14.83
C ILE A 274 6.06 -11.92 13.34
N ALA A 275 7.10 -11.66 12.57
CA ALA A 275 7.01 -11.56 11.10
C ALA A 275 7.36 -12.87 10.39
N LEU A 276 6.54 -13.28 9.42
CA LEU A 276 6.83 -14.37 8.50
C LEU A 276 7.12 -13.79 7.11
N VAL A 277 8.35 -13.92 6.63
CA VAL A 277 8.83 -13.12 5.49
C VAL A 277 9.37 -13.98 4.38
N GLY A 278 9.16 -13.57 3.12
CA GLY A 278 9.65 -14.31 1.96
C GLY A 278 11.17 -14.32 1.90
N THR A 279 11.75 -13.14 1.99
CA THR A 279 13.20 -12.91 1.98
C THR A 279 13.62 -12.08 3.19
N ILE A 280 14.74 -12.47 3.83
CA ILE A 280 15.41 -11.67 4.86
C ILE A 280 16.59 -10.97 4.18
N SER A 281 16.54 -9.65 4.09
CA SER A 281 17.56 -8.84 3.40
C SER A 281 18.52 -8.16 4.39
N THR A 282 19.57 -7.52 3.84
CA THR A 282 20.57 -6.80 4.63
C THR A 282 19.92 -5.75 5.54
N GLY A 283 20.29 -5.78 6.82
CA GLY A 283 19.78 -4.85 7.82
C GLY A 283 18.44 -5.23 8.45
N ALA A 284 17.90 -6.42 8.18
CA ALA A 284 16.65 -6.90 8.79
C ALA A 284 16.66 -6.86 10.33
N ASN A 285 17.81 -7.02 11.00
CA ASN A 285 17.88 -6.94 12.46
C ASN A 285 17.49 -5.56 13.03
N SER A 286 17.50 -4.49 12.23
CA SER A 286 17.03 -3.17 12.69
C SER A 286 15.54 -3.18 13.07
N VAL A 287 14.74 -4.13 12.57
CA VAL A 287 13.29 -4.15 12.85
C VAL A 287 12.95 -4.42 14.32
N TYR A 288 13.88 -4.96 15.11
CA TYR A 288 13.65 -5.17 16.54
C TYR A 288 13.44 -3.84 17.29
N GLU A 289 14.08 -2.76 16.84
CA GLU A 289 13.90 -1.42 17.39
C GLU A 289 12.50 -0.85 17.07
N ASP A 290 11.85 -1.39 16.05
CA ASP A 290 10.56 -0.94 15.54
C ASP A 290 9.37 -1.79 16.01
N GLY A 291 9.57 -2.61 17.04
CA GLY A 291 8.51 -3.32 17.75
C GLY A 291 8.33 -4.79 17.37
N PHE A 292 9.13 -5.32 16.44
CA PHE A 292 9.16 -6.75 16.17
C PHE A 292 9.85 -7.49 17.33
N SER A 293 9.30 -8.65 17.70
CA SER A 293 9.87 -9.55 18.70
C SER A 293 10.67 -10.68 18.06
N ALA A 294 10.27 -11.11 16.86
CA ALA A 294 10.94 -12.12 16.07
C ALA A 294 10.57 -11.98 14.58
N PHE A 295 11.39 -12.55 13.71
CA PHE A 295 11.02 -12.79 12.32
C PHE A 295 11.57 -14.14 11.85
N SER A 296 10.92 -14.74 10.85
CA SER A 296 11.31 -16.02 10.27
C SER A 296 11.07 -16.04 8.76
N SER A 297 11.99 -16.65 8.02
CA SER A 297 11.79 -16.90 6.59
C SER A 297 10.70 -17.96 6.39
N ILE A 298 9.86 -17.80 5.37
CA ILE A 298 8.87 -18.83 5.02
C ILE A 298 9.53 -20.03 4.32
N LEU A 299 10.69 -19.81 3.70
CA LEU A 299 11.41 -20.84 2.95
C LEU A 299 11.91 -21.93 3.90
N ASP A 300 11.78 -23.19 3.49
CA ASP A 300 12.28 -24.35 4.22
C ASP A 300 13.39 -25.12 3.48
N SER A 301 13.70 -24.70 2.26
CA SER A 301 14.73 -25.27 1.41
C SER A 301 15.20 -24.24 0.38
N PRO A 302 16.37 -24.43 -0.27
CA PRO A 302 16.77 -23.62 -1.41
C PRO A 302 15.77 -23.79 -2.56
N LEU A 303 15.16 -22.70 -3.01
CA LEU A 303 14.18 -22.66 -4.10
C LEU A 303 14.55 -21.56 -5.10
N SER A 304 14.11 -21.72 -6.35
CA SER A 304 14.09 -20.61 -7.30
C SER A 304 13.04 -19.57 -6.86
N LEU A 305 13.15 -18.33 -7.35
CA LEU A 305 12.17 -17.29 -7.04
C LEU A 305 10.76 -17.68 -7.54
N ASP A 306 10.68 -18.23 -8.74
CA ASP A 306 9.41 -18.65 -9.35
C ASP A 306 8.76 -19.78 -8.54
N ASP A 307 9.53 -20.78 -8.12
CA ASP A 307 9.04 -21.86 -7.27
C ASP A 307 8.57 -21.34 -5.91
N ALA A 308 9.32 -20.40 -5.31
CA ALA A 308 8.95 -19.78 -4.05
C ALA A 308 7.63 -19.00 -4.17
N ILE A 309 7.44 -18.22 -5.24
CA ILE A 309 6.21 -17.48 -5.52
C ILE A 309 5.03 -18.44 -5.70
N GLN A 310 5.19 -19.51 -6.50
CA GLN A 310 4.14 -20.50 -6.74
C GLN A 310 3.75 -21.28 -5.48
N GLN A 311 4.72 -21.54 -4.59
CA GLN A 311 4.51 -22.34 -3.37
C GLN A 311 4.27 -21.51 -2.11
N THR A 312 4.16 -20.18 -2.22
CA THR A 312 4.10 -19.26 -1.06
C THR A 312 3.01 -19.64 -0.06
N ALA A 313 1.82 -20.09 -0.50
CA ALA A 313 0.75 -20.52 0.40
C ALA A 313 1.15 -21.71 1.31
N SER A 314 1.79 -22.72 0.72
CA SER A 314 2.25 -23.91 1.45
C SER A 314 3.41 -23.58 2.39
N LEU A 315 4.36 -22.78 1.89
CA LEU A 315 5.52 -22.32 2.64
C LEU A 315 5.11 -21.47 3.84
N LEU A 316 4.21 -20.50 3.64
CA LEU A 316 3.70 -19.64 4.71
C LEU A 316 2.91 -20.41 5.76
N THR A 317 2.06 -21.37 5.34
CA THR A 317 1.34 -22.26 6.26
C THR A 317 2.32 -23.06 7.13
N SER A 318 3.33 -23.65 6.50
CA SER A 318 4.34 -24.48 7.19
C SER A 318 5.23 -23.65 8.10
N ALA A 319 5.60 -22.43 7.68
CA ALA A 319 6.36 -21.49 8.49
C ALA A 319 5.57 -21.06 9.74
N ALA A 320 4.30 -20.69 9.60
CA ALA A 320 3.44 -20.35 10.72
C ALA A 320 3.32 -21.50 11.73
N GLU A 321 3.18 -22.74 11.25
CA GLU A 321 3.19 -23.93 12.10
C GLU A 321 4.52 -24.09 12.85
N ARG A 322 5.66 -24.08 12.14
CA ARG A 322 6.99 -24.23 12.74
C ARG A 322 7.25 -23.16 13.80
N THR A 323 6.93 -21.91 13.49
CA THR A 323 7.10 -20.79 14.42
C THR A 323 6.20 -20.93 15.65
N MET A 324 4.94 -21.32 15.47
CA MET A 324 4.01 -21.54 16.59
C MET A 324 4.46 -22.71 17.49
N ARG A 325 5.08 -23.77 16.93
CA ARG A 325 5.69 -24.85 17.73
C ARG A 325 6.84 -24.33 18.60
N VAL A 326 7.70 -23.48 18.05
CA VAL A 326 8.79 -22.84 18.84
C VAL A 326 8.22 -22.01 19.99
N VAL A 327 7.18 -21.22 19.72
CA VAL A 327 6.49 -20.45 20.77
C VAL A 327 5.87 -21.37 21.82
N GLN A 328 5.22 -22.47 21.42
CA GLN A 328 4.64 -23.45 22.34
C GLN A 328 5.69 -24.09 23.26
N VAL A 329 6.89 -24.38 22.74
CA VAL A 329 8.03 -24.82 23.56
C VAL A 329 8.39 -23.76 24.60
N GLY A 330 8.52 -22.49 24.19
CA GLY A 330 8.80 -21.38 25.12
C GLY A 330 7.74 -21.22 26.22
N LEU A 331 6.46 -21.30 25.86
CA LEU A 331 5.36 -21.25 26.84
C LEU A 331 5.40 -22.44 27.81
N SER A 332 5.75 -23.62 27.31
CA SER A 332 5.87 -24.84 28.13
C SER A 332 7.02 -24.73 29.13
N LEU A 333 8.17 -24.17 28.73
CA LEU A 333 9.30 -23.93 29.64
C LEU A 333 8.91 -22.98 30.77
N ARG A 334 8.29 -21.83 30.43
CA ARG A 334 7.80 -20.87 31.43
C ARG A 334 6.85 -21.51 32.45
N SER A 335 5.94 -22.37 31.99
CA SER A 335 4.99 -23.06 32.87
C SER A 335 5.64 -24.05 33.84
N ARG A 336 6.80 -24.62 33.49
CA ARG A 336 7.56 -25.54 34.36
C ARG A 336 8.31 -24.81 35.47
N ASP A 337 8.79 -23.60 35.19
CA ASP A 337 9.66 -22.83 36.10
C ASP A 337 8.88 -21.88 37.03
N GLY A 338 7.55 -21.78 36.90
CA GLY A 338 6.70 -20.96 37.77
C GLY A 338 6.90 -19.44 37.61
N LEU A 339 7.48 -19.00 36.50
CA LEU A 339 7.67 -17.59 36.09
C LEU A 339 6.48 -17.04 35.29
#